data_AF-A0A0N4TDG5-F1
#
_entry.id   AF-A0A0N4TDG5-F1
#
_cell.length_a   1.000
_cell.length_b   1.000
_cell.length_c   1.000
_cell.angle_alpha   90.00
_cell.angle_beta   90.00
_cell.angle_gamma   90.00
#
_symmetry.space_group_name_H-M   'P 1'
#
loop_
_entity.id
_entity.type
_entity.pdbx_description
1 polymer ?
#
loop_
_entity_poly.entity_id
_entity_poly.type
_entity_poly.pdbx_seq_one_letter_code
_entity_poly.pdbx_strand_id
1 'polypeptide(L)'
;MFRIDDYDFCVAHTDMASSILPLRGILRSRFPNKINGGLGDDFQEIIGKFKNGVKLSIRGDPIMPVWGLCDTIIGRLAMNDDELKANIAAVIAALCKHRNPALGPFINRALIMVIPGDAHFALDVNPFLPIPTEQEIEKIGKRMKKKKKGLESAKSDNSEALSSSAEAQ
;
A
#
# COMPACT_ATOMS: atom_id res chain seq x y z
N MET A 1 12.17 0.76 35.35
CA MET A 1 13.18 1.12 34.33
C MET A 1 12.45 1.22 33.00
N PHE A 2 12.53 2.35 32.30
CA PHE A 2 11.84 2.54 31.02
C PHE A 2 12.67 1.91 29.89
N ARG A 3 12.12 0.91 29.19
CA ARG A 3 12.74 0.30 28.00
C ARG A 3 11.87 0.61 26.78
N ILE A 4 12.50 1.06 25.71
CA ILE A 4 11.81 1.35 24.44
C ILE A 4 11.24 0.07 23.84
N ASP A 5 11.88 -1.07 24.10
CA ASP A 5 11.49 -2.38 23.56
C ASP A 5 10.16 -2.90 24.12
N ASP A 6 9.65 -2.32 25.21
CA ASP A 6 8.35 -2.68 25.79
C ASP A 6 7.17 -2.09 24.99
N TYR A 7 7.44 -1.20 24.04
CA TYR A 7 6.41 -0.49 23.27
C TYR A 7 6.54 -0.71 21.77
N ASP A 8 5.45 -1.16 21.15
CA ASP A 8 5.37 -1.32 19.70
C ASP A 8 5.16 0.01 18.97
N PHE A 9 4.37 0.92 19.52
CA PHE A 9 4.01 2.18 18.87
C PHE A 9 3.95 3.31 19.90
N CYS A 10 4.45 4.48 19.50
CA CYS A 10 4.30 5.71 20.26
C CYS A 10 3.40 6.67 19.48
N VAL A 11 2.45 7.28 20.18
CA VAL A 11 1.47 8.21 19.61
C VAL A 11 1.47 9.52 20.40
N ALA A 12 1.22 10.65 19.74
CA ALA A 12 1.22 11.97 20.37
C ALA A 12 0.15 12.88 19.77
N HIS A 13 -0.29 13.86 20.57
CA HIS A 13 -1.13 14.96 20.10
C HIS A 13 -0.29 15.97 19.33
N THR A 14 -0.91 16.69 18.40
CA THR A 14 -0.28 17.79 17.66
C THR A 14 0.25 18.89 18.58
N ASP A 15 -0.46 19.22 19.67
CA ASP A 15 -0.03 20.22 20.65
C ASP A 15 1.33 19.89 21.29
N MET A 16 1.62 18.59 21.46
CA MET A 16 2.85 18.14 22.08
C MET A 16 4.00 17.98 21.06
N ALA A 17 3.76 18.23 19.77
CA ALA A 17 4.73 17.95 18.71
C ALA A 17 6.09 18.62 18.93
N SER A 18 6.12 19.84 19.48
CA SER A 18 7.35 20.57 19.81
C SER A 18 8.09 19.97 21.01
N SER A 19 7.35 19.53 22.03
CA SER A 19 7.89 19.00 23.28
C SER A 19 8.55 17.62 23.13
N ILE A 20 8.10 16.82 22.16
CA ILE A 20 8.60 15.45 21.95
C ILE A 20 9.84 15.39 21.06
N LEU A 21 10.23 16.48 20.38
CA LEU A 21 11.40 16.51 19.47
C LEU A 21 12.69 15.96 20.09
N PRO A 22 13.04 16.25 21.36
CA PRO A 22 14.22 15.69 22.00
C PRO A 22 14.22 14.16 22.07
N LEU A 23 13.04 13.53 22.08
CA LEU A 23 12.88 12.08 22.15
C LEU A 23 13.11 11.38 20.81
N ARG A 24 13.25 12.11 19.71
CA ARG A 24 13.44 11.53 18.36
C ARG A 24 14.68 10.64 18.28
N GLY A 25 15.78 11.02 18.95
CA GLY A 25 17.01 10.22 18.97
C GLY A 25 16.86 8.91 19.76
N ILE A 26 15.97 8.89 20.75
CA ILE A 26 15.71 7.76 21.63
C ILE A 26 14.73 6.78 20.99
N LEU A 27 13.59 7.30 20.48
CA LEU A 27 12.52 6.49 19.88
C LEU A 27 12.84 6.04 18.45
N ARG A 28 13.78 6.69 17.76
CA ARG A 28 14.23 6.36 16.39
C ARG A 28 13.06 6.14 15.43
N SER A 29 12.83 4.88 15.01
CA SER A 29 11.77 4.49 14.08
C SER A 29 10.36 4.51 14.67
N ARG A 30 10.25 4.46 16.01
CA ARG A 30 8.98 4.50 16.75
C ARG A 30 8.49 5.93 17.02
N PHE A 31 9.26 6.94 16.62
CA PHE A 31 8.90 8.34 16.85
C PHE A 31 7.56 8.69 16.15
N PRO A 32 6.60 9.31 16.85
CA PRO A 32 5.32 9.68 16.27
C PRO A 32 5.51 10.76 15.21
N ASN A 33 5.28 10.39 13.96
CA ASN A 33 5.31 11.30 12.81
C ASN A 33 3.94 11.30 12.12
N LYS A 34 3.62 12.38 11.42
CA LYS A 34 2.44 12.44 10.53
C LYS A 34 2.48 11.33 9.47
N ILE A 35 3.67 11.02 8.95
CA ILE A 35 3.88 9.96 7.94
C ILE A 35 3.56 8.57 8.51
N ASN A 36 3.95 8.31 9.76
CA ASN A 36 3.66 7.04 10.41
C ASN A 36 2.24 6.97 10.98
N GLY A 37 1.46 8.05 10.89
CA GLY A 37 0.12 8.16 11.49
C GLY A 37 0.11 8.26 13.01
N GLY A 38 1.28 8.43 13.65
CA GLY A 38 1.42 8.51 15.11
C GLY A 38 1.20 9.89 15.71
N LEU A 39 0.97 10.91 14.87
CA LEU A 39 0.73 12.30 15.29
C LEU A 39 -0.58 12.79 14.68
N GLY A 40 -1.52 13.24 15.51
CA GLY A 40 -2.79 13.83 15.07
C GLY A 40 -3.60 14.36 16.25
N ASP A 41 -4.74 14.97 15.95
CA ASP A 41 -5.59 15.66 16.93
C ASP A 41 -6.51 14.66 17.66
N ASP A 42 -7.09 13.71 16.93
CA ASP A 42 -8.00 12.71 17.48
C ASP A 42 -7.28 11.45 17.98
N PHE A 43 -6.93 11.43 19.26
CA PHE A 43 -6.29 10.27 19.89
C PHE A 43 -7.10 8.98 19.77
N GLN A 44 -8.43 9.05 19.93
CA GLN A 44 -9.28 7.86 19.90
C GLN A 44 -9.19 7.15 18.55
N GLU A 45 -9.18 7.91 17.46
CA GLU A 45 -9.00 7.34 16.13
C GLU A 45 -7.61 6.75 15.93
N ILE A 46 -6.57 7.46 16.37
CA ILE A 46 -5.19 7.01 16.23
C ILE A 46 -4.98 5.70 16.99
N ILE A 47 -5.41 5.64 18.25
CA ILE A 47 -5.32 4.45 19.08
C ILE A 47 -6.12 3.30 18.45
N GLY A 48 -7.34 3.56 17.95
CA GLY A 48 -8.14 2.56 17.25
C GLY A 48 -7.44 2.00 16.01
N LYS A 49 -6.78 2.87 15.23
CA LYS A 49 -5.99 2.49 14.05
C LYS A 49 -4.77 1.64 14.43
N PHE A 50 -4.03 1.97 15.49
CA PHE A 50 -2.88 1.17 15.91
C PHE A 50 -3.26 -0.14 16.62
N LYS A 51 -4.41 -0.19 17.29
CA LYS A 51 -4.88 -1.41 17.97
C LYS A 51 -5.34 -2.48 16.99
N ASN A 52 -6.09 -2.08 15.96
CA ASN A 52 -6.72 -3.00 15.01
C ASN A 52 -6.02 -3.04 13.64
N GLY A 53 -5.18 -2.04 13.35
CA GLY A 53 -4.53 -1.90 12.06
C GLY A 53 -3.32 -2.80 11.92
N VAL A 54 -3.14 -3.32 10.70
CA VAL A 54 -1.96 -4.08 10.32
C VAL A 54 -1.15 -3.25 9.33
N LYS A 55 0.17 -3.21 9.53
CA LYS A 55 1.07 -2.50 8.62
C LYS A 55 1.28 -3.31 7.35
N LEU A 56 0.82 -2.79 6.22
CA LEU A 56 1.10 -3.32 4.90
C LEU A 56 2.38 -2.66 4.37
N SER A 57 3.43 -3.45 4.12
CA SER A 57 4.63 -2.97 3.43
C SER A 57 4.74 -3.65 2.08
N ILE A 58 4.74 -2.85 1.01
CA ILE A 58 4.97 -3.33 -0.36
C ILE A 58 6.43 -3.08 -0.68
N ARG A 59 7.15 -4.13 -1.06
CA ARG A 59 8.55 -4.07 -1.50
C ARG A 59 8.62 -4.56 -2.95
N GLY A 60 9.51 -3.99 -3.75
CA GLY A 60 9.81 -4.59 -5.06
C GLY A 60 10.49 -5.93 -4.87
N ASP A 61 10.15 -6.91 -5.71
CA ASP A 61 10.84 -8.20 -5.73
C ASP A 61 12.30 -7.99 -6.19
N PRO A 62 13.31 -8.52 -5.46
CA PRO A 62 14.71 -8.42 -5.84
C PRO A 62 15.04 -9.02 -7.21
N ILE A 63 14.32 -10.08 -7.61
CA ILE A 63 14.58 -10.83 -8.84
C ILE A 63 13.84 -10.18 -10.01
N MET A 64 12.59 -9.79 -9.80
CA MET A 64 11.76 -9.17 -10.84
C MET A 64 11.14 -7.85 -10.34
N PRO A 65 11.79 -6.70 -10.59
CA PRO A 65 11.34 -5.39 -10.09
C PRO A 65 9.95 -4.94 -10.56
N VAL A 66 9.38 -5.63 -11.56
CA VAL A 66 8.01 -5.42 -12.05
C VAL A 66 6.97 -5.94 -11.04
N TRP A 67 7.37 -6.84 -10.14
CA TRP A 67 6.50 -7.42 -9.11
C TRP A 67 6.69 -6.74 -7.76
N GLY A 68 5.57 -6.56 -7.06
CA GLY A 68 5.54 -6.11 -5.69
C GLY A 68 5.21 -7.28 -4.76
N LEU A 69 6.04 -7.48 -3.75
CA LEU A 69 5.84 -8.42 -2.66
C LEU A 69 5.22 -7.70 -1.47
N CYS A 70 4.20 -8.29 -0.86
CA CYS A 70 3.58 -7.78 0.35
C CYS A 70 3.42 -8.90 1.36
N ASP A 71 4.19 -8.82 2.44
CA ASP A 71 4.10 -9.75 3.56
C ASP A 71 3.27 -9.12 4.66
N THR A 72 2.27 -9.84 5.17
CA THR A 72 1.36 -9.35 6.20
C THR A 72 0.93 -10.49 7.10
N ILE A 73 0.88 -10.23 8.40
CA ILE A 73 0.37 -11.17 9.40
C ILE A 73 -1.15 -11.03 9.46
N ILE A 74 -1.85 -12.11 9.16
CA ILE A 74 -3.32 -12.14 9.06
C ILE A 74 -3.97 -12.58 10.38
N GLY A 75 -3.26 -13.33 11.23
CA GLY A 75 -3.79 -13.82 12.50
C GLY A 75 -2.86 -14.79 13.20
N ARG A 76 -3.35 -15.35 14.31
CA ARG A 76 -2.68 -16.44 15.05
C ARG A 76 -3.31 -17.78 14.68
N LEU A 77 -2.54 -18.86 14.78
CA LEU A 77 -3.03 -20.21 14.45
C LEU A 77 -4.18 -20.69 15.36
N ALA A 78 -4.32 -20.10 16.54
CA ALA A 78 -5.40 -20.43 17.49
C ALA A 78 -6.73 -19.71 17.19
N MET A 79 -6.78 -18.84 16.16
CA MET A 79 -8.02 -18.16 15.76
C MET A 79 -8.95 -19.10 14.99
N ASN A 80 -10.24 -18.80 15.00
CA ASN A 80 -11.24 -19.55 14.26
C ASN A 80 -11.10 -19.29 12.75
N ASP A 81 -11.48 -20.28 11.93
CA ASP A 81 -11.39 -20.21 10.47
C ASP A 81 -12.19 -19.04 9.88
N ASP A 82 -13.35 -18.73 10.45
CA ASP A 82 -14.21 -17.64 9.98
C ASP A 82 -13.58 -16.26 10.23
N GLU A 83 -12.93 -16.09 11.39
CA GLU A 83 -12.19 -14.87 11.70
C GLU A 83 -10.98 -14.72 10.77
N LEU A 84 -10.29 -15.83 10.48
CA LEU A 84 -9.16 -15.81 9.57
C LEU A 84 -9.58 -15.43 8.15
N LYS A 85 -10.68 -15.99 7.64
CA LYS A 85 -11.26 -15.62 6.34
C LYS A 85 -11.64 -14.14 6.30
N ALA A 86 -12.24 -13.61 7.36
CA ALA A 86 -12.59 -12.19 7.45
C ALA A 86 -11.34 -11.29 7.41
N ASN A 87 -10.27 -11.68 8.10
CA ASN A 87 -9.01 -10.95 8.09
C ASN A 87 -8.35 -10.95 6.71
N ILE A 88 -8.34 -12.11 6.02
CA ILE A 88 -7.85 -12.22 4.64
C ILE A 88 -8.62 -11.27 3.72
N ALA A 89 -9.95 -11.29 3.80
CA ALA A 89 -10.81 -10.42 2.99
C ALA A 89 -10.52 -8.93 3.26
N ALA A 90 -10.35 -8.55 4.52
CA ALA A 90 -10.03 -7.18 4.91
C ALA A 90 -8.68 -6.70 4.36
N VAL A 91 -7.64 -7.54 4.40
CA VAL A 91 -6.31 -7.24 3.85
C VAL A 91 -6.37 -7.08 2.34
N ILE A 92 -7.02 -8.01 1.64
CA ILE A 92 -7.18 -7.94 0.18
C ILE A 92 -7.97 -6.69 -0.22
N ALA A 93 -9.06 -6.39 0.48
CA ALA A 93 -9.85 -5.18 0.22
C ALA A 93 -9.03 -3.90 0.46
N ALA A 94 -8.21 -3.86 1.51
CA ALA A 94 -7.33 -2.72 1.77
C ALA A 94 -6.28 -2.54 0.67
N LEU A 95 -5.66 -3.62 0.18
CA LEU A 95 -4.73 -3.59 -0.94
C LEU A 95 -5.41 -3.10 -2.22
N CYS A 96 -6.59 -3.62 -2.53
CA CYS A 96 -7.37 -3.22 -3.71
C CYS A 96 -7.82 -1.76 -3.68
N LYS A 97 -7.91 -1.09 -2.52
CA LYS A 97 -8.22 0.36 -2.47
C LYS A 97 -7.10 1.23 -3.04
N HIS A 98 -5.84 0.77 -3.00
CA HIS A 98 -4.70 1.54 -3.48
C HIS A 98 -4.49 1.48 -5.00
N ARG A 99 -5.12 0.53 -5.69
CA ARG A 99 -5.04 0.38 -7.15
C ARG A 99 -6.43 0.35 -7.77
N ASN A 100 -6.62 1.02 -8.90
CA ASN A 100 -7.90 0.97 -9.59
C ASN A 100 -8.18 -0.47 -10.12
N PRO A 101 -9.32 -1.09 -9.75
CA PRO A 101 -9.70 -2.44 -10.18
C PRO A 101 -9.73 -2.64 -11.70
N ALA A 102 -9.98 -1.58 -12.47
CA ALA A 102 -10.08 -1.65 -13.94
C ALA A 102 -8.72 -1.59 -14.67
N LEU A 103 -7.60 -1.68 -13.94
CA LEU A 103 -6.24 -1.85 -14.51
C LEU A 103 -5.83 -3.33 -14.68
N GLY A 104 -6.76 -4.26 -14.53
CA GLY A 104 -6.51 -5.70 -14.63
C GLY A 104 -6.23 -6.37 -13.26
N PRO A 105 -5.95 -7.69 -13.25
CA PRO A 105 -5.73 -8.45 -12.02
C PRO A 105 -4.58 -7.83 -11.22
N PHE A 106 -4.86 -7.49 -9.95
CA PHE A 106 -3.86 -6.88 -9.07
C PHE A 106 -3.00 -7.92 -8.36
N ILE A 107 -3.62 -9.01 -7.91
CA ILE A 107 -2.95 -10.09 -7.19
C ILE A 107 -2.83 -11.27 -8.14
N ASN A 108 -1.60 -11.61 -8.50
CA ASN A 108 -1.33 -12.73 -9.41
C ASN A 108 -1.25 -14.06 -8.64
N ARG A 109 -0.69 -14.02 -7.43
CA ARG A 109 -0.46 -15.19 -6.59
C ARG A 109 -0.49 -14.76 -5.12
N ALA A 110 -1.13 -15.56 -4.28
CA ALA A 110 -1.06 -15.44 -2.84
C ALA A 110 -0.59 -16.76 -2.23
N LEU A 111 0.24 -16.66 -1.19
CA LEU A 111 0.75 -17.78 -0.43
C LEU A 111 0.50 -17.52 1.05
N ILE A 112 0.12 -18.56 1.78
CA ILE A 112 0.07 -18.56 3.23
C ILE A 112 1.22 -19.42 3.75
N MET A 113 1.89 -18.90 4.78
CA MET A 113 2.96 -19.57 5.51
C MET A 113 2.73 -19.34 7.01
N VAL A 114 3.18 -20.29 7.83
CA VAL A 114 3.19 -20.18 9.29
C VAL A 114 4.63 -20.00 9.75
N ILE A 115 4.94 -18.92 10.45
CA ILE A 115 6.28 -18.68 11.01
C ILE A 115 6.45 -19.56 12.27
N PRO A 116 7.54 -20.33 12.44
CA PRO A 116 8.79 -20.36 11.66
C PRO A 116 8.91 -21.48 10.61
N GLY A 117 7.81 -22.07 10.15
CA GLY A 117 7.81 -23.15 9.15
C GLY A 117 8.03 -22.67 7.71
N ASP A 118 8.59 -23.56 6.88
CA ASP A 118 8.90 -23.31 5.46
C ASP A 118 7.81 -23.78 4.49
N ALA A 119 6.69 -24.30 5.01
CA ALA A 119 5.59 -24.77 4.18
C ALA A 119 4.79 -23.59 3.62
N HIS A 120 4.64 -23.56 2.30
CA HIS A 120 3.88 -22.54 1.58
C HIS A 120 2.64 -23.17 0.96
N PHE A 121 1.47 -22.62 1.28
CA PHE A 121 0.19 -23.07 0.73
C PHE A 121 -0.34 -22.02 -0.24
N ALA A 122 -0.72 -22.45 -1.45
CA ALA A 122 -1.35 -21.57 -2.42
C ALA A 122 -2.77 -21.23 -1.97
N LEU A 123 -3.10 -19.93 -1.95
CA LEU A 123 -4.43 -19.44 -1.63
C LEU A 123 -5.09 -18.91 -2.89
N ASP A 124 -6.29 -19.40 -3.17
CA ASP A 124 -7.15 -18.84 -4.20
C ASP A 124 -7.74 -17.51 -3.73
N VAL A 125 -7.26 -16.41 -4.30
CA VAL A 125 -7.70 -15.04 -3.99
C VAL A 125 -8.92 -14.59 -4.79
N ASN A 126 -9.26 -15.32 -5.86
CA ASN A 126 -10.40 -14.99 -6.74
C ASN A 126 -11.73 -14.74 -6.00
N PRO A 127 -12.09 -15.49 -4.93
CA PRO A 127 -13.33 -15.25 -4.19
C PRO A 127 -13.38 -13.91 -3.44
N PHE A 128 -12.21 -13.33 -3.13
CA PHE A 128 -12.09 -12.13 -2.30
C PHE A 128 -11.79 -10.86 -3.09
N LEU A 129 -11.58 -10.97 -4.40
CA LEU A 129 -11.34 -9.81 -5.25
C LEU A 129 -12.67 -9.04 -5.44
N PRO A 130 -12.69 -7.71 -5.22
CA PRO A 130 -13.86 -6.93 -5.55
C PRO A 130 -14.10 -7.03 -7.07
N ILE A 131 -15.25 -7.57 -7.45
CA ILE A 131 -15.63 -7.70 -8.86
C ILE A 131 -15.84 -6.27 -9.39
N PRO A 132 -15.06 -5.83 -10.40
CA PRO A 132 -15.21 -4.50 -10.95
C PRO A 132 -16.59 -4.36 -11.61
N THR A 133 -17.33 -3.33 -11.23
CA THR A 133 -18.61 -2.99 -11.89
C THR A 133 -18.30 -2.37 -13.26
N GLU A 134 -19.04 -2.77 -14.31
CA GLU A 134 -18.80 -2.41 -15.72
C GLU A 134 -18.59 -0.89 -15.97
N GLN A 135 -19.18 -0.05 -15.12
CA GLN A 135 -19.11 1.41 -15.20
C GLN A 135 -17.72 2.00 -14.87
N GLU A 136 -16.87 1.30 -14.11
CA GLU A 136 -15.52 1.75 -13.77
C GLU A 136 -14.51 1.41 -14.89
N ILE A 137 -14.77 0.31 -15.61
CA ILE A 137 -13.99 -0.15 -16.76
C ILE A 137 -14.12 0.84 -17.92
N GLU A 138 -15.32 1.35 -18.20
CA GLU A 138 -15.55 2.34 -19.25
C GLU A 138 -14.88 3.70 -18.99
N LYS A 139 -14.88 4.16 -17.73
CA LYS A 139 -14.26 5.44 -17.35
C LYS A 139 -12.73 5.40 -17.51
N ILE A 140 -12.09 4.25 -17.28
CA ILE A 140 -10.66 4.08 -17.52
C ILE A 140 -10.35 3.91 -19.00
N GLY A 141 -11.19 3.20 -19.77
CA GLY A 141 -11.06 3.15 -21.22
C GLY A 141 -11.03 4.55 -21.85
N LYS A 142 -11.87 5.47 -21.35
CA LYS A 142 -11.88 6.88 -21.77
C LYS A 142 -10.62 7.65 -21.31
N ARG A 143 -10.12 7.44 -20.08
CA ARG A 143 -8.89 8.09 -19.56
C ARG A 143 -7.62 7.55 -20.23
N MET A 144 -7.52 6.24 -20.48
CA MET A 144 -6.41 5.62 -21.21
C MET A 144 -6.36 6.08 -22.67
N LYS A 145 -7.52 6.18 -23.37
CA LYS A 145 -7.58 6.77 -24.71
C LYS A 145 -7.16 8.24 -24.73
N LYS A 146 -7.53 9.03 -23.70
CA LYS A 146 -7.10 10.44 -23.57
C LYS A 146 -5.60 10.56 -23.30
N LYS A 147 -5.03 9.68 -22.46
CA LYS A 147 -3.59 9.66 -22.16
C LYS A 147 -2.76 9.17 -23.36
N LYS A 148 -3.28 8.22 -24.15
CA LYS A 148 -2.65 7.75 -25.41
C LYS A 148 -2.66 8.84 -26.49
N LYS A 149 -3.78 9.55 -26.67
CA LYS A 149 -3.85 10.73 -27.56
C LYS A 149 -2.89 11.85 -27.15
N GLY A 150 -2.73 12.12 -25.85
CA GLY A 150 -1.78 13.12 -25.36
C GLY A 150 -0.30 12.73 -25.51
N LEU A 151 0.01 11.42 -25.51
CA LEU A 151 1.36 10.91 -25.72
C LEU A 151 1.72 10.84 -27.22
N GLU A 152 0.72 10.66 -28.09
CA GLU A 152 0.88 10.73 -29.54
C GLU A 152 1.04 12.18 -30.02
N SER A 153 0.29 13.15 -29.47
CA SER A 153 0.48 14.57 -29.78
C SER A 153 1.84 15.11 -29.28
N ALA A 154 2.30 14.68 -28.11
CA ALA A 154 3.63 15.06 -27.61
C ALA A 154 4.78 14.44 -28.44
N LYS A 155 4.53 13.36 -29.19
CA LYS A 155 5.50 12.78 -30.14
C LYS A 155 5.49 13.48 -31.49
N SER A 156 4.33 13.96 -31.98
CA SER A 156 4.26 14.73 -33.23
C SER A 156 4.91 16.10 -33.09
N ASP A 157 4.68 16.78 -31.96
CA ASP A 157 5.25 18.11 -31.70
C ASP A 157 6.79 18.07 -31.58
N ASN A 158 7.32 16.96 -31.05
CA ASN A 158 8.76 16.77 -30.93
C ASN A 158 9.42 16.34 -32.25
N SER A 159 8.68 15.75 -33.20
CA SER A 159 9.21 15.45 -34.54
C SER A 159 9.22 16.67 -35.46
N GLU A 160 8.28 17.60 -35.32
CA GLU A 160 8.26 18.84 -36.12
C GLU A 160 9.31 19.87 -35.65
N ALA A 161 9.64 19.90 -34.36
CA ALA A 161 10.68 20.78 -33.82
C ALA A 161 12.11 20.40 -34.26
N LEU A 162 12.34 19.11 -34.61
CA LEU A 162 13.62 18.61 -35.13
C LEU A 162 13.77 18.83 -36.65
N SER A 163 12.67 18.89 -37.41
CA SER A 163 12.73 19.20 -38.85
C SER A 163 12.91 20.69 -39.14
N SER A 164 12.39 21.60 -38.31
CA SER A 164 12.57 23.04 -38.51
C SER A 164 13.97 23.56 -38.17
N SER A 165 14.79 22.78 -37.46
CA SER A 165 16.18 23.13 -37.14
C SER A 165 17.21 22.63 -38.16
N ALA A 166 16.81 21.85 -39.16
CA ALA A 166 17.72 21.26 -40.15
C ALA A 166 17.82 22.06 -41.47
N GLU A 167 16.95 23.04 -41.72
CA GLU A 167 16.90 23.82 -42.98
C GLU A 167 17.54 25.22 -42.89
N ALA A 168 18.27 25.52 -41.82
CA ALA A 168 18.97 26.79 -41.64
C ALA A 168 20.48 26.61 -41.43
N GLN A 169 21.16 25.98 -42.40
CA GLN A 169 22.61 26.13 -42.62
C GLN A 169 22.91 26.08 -44.12
#